data_AF-A0A4C1YK16-F1
#
_entry.id   AF-A0A4C1YK16-F1
#
_cell.length_a   1.000
_cell.length_b   1.000
_cell.length_c   1.000
_cell.angle_alpha   90.00
_cell.angle_beta   90.00
_cell.angle_gamma   90.00
#
_symmetry.space_group_name_H-M   'P 1'
#
loop_
_entity.id
_entity.type
_entity.pdbx_description
1 polymer ?
#
loop_
_entity_poly.entity_id
_entity_poly.type
_entity_poly.pdbx_seq_one_letter_code
_entity_poly.pdbx_strand_id
1 'polypeptide(L)'
;MNVLPTNQNLIIITDENKKEIRRIHEMDDEERLRDGVAALGEWCDKQHHFVETNINKNHLEKSLILSKGSVEEAKIKIDRVLTTRGMMADLLLKRTPEEMTRLSRVLTFTPLPKLNPMDQTRITTFKFLTENADDVNIVPLFRYVIMVVEYFYAYDYAVGARYMYDLKNVNLSMLAKLNPVVLKKFEVLTAGRFYLSMCNMTILHYEFPHSIDILWYNNRFRAIFFKLVSEHRPLTNKLTKPVITQWLSIVLHPEGEVG
;
A
#
# COMPACT_ATOMS: atom_id res chain seq x y z
N MET A 1 -1.59 18.28 -13.31
CA MET A 1 -1.14 17.99 -11.93
C MET A 1 -0.07 16.90 -12.01
N ASN A 2 1.21 17.29 -12.18
CA ASN A 2 2.35 16.37 -12.15
C ASN A 2 3.19 16.71 -10.92
N VAL A 3 2.85 16.12 -9.78
CA VAL A 3 3.57 16.31 -8.49
C VAL A 3 4.28 15.03 -8.07
N LEU A 4 4.19 13.95 -8.86
CA LEU A 4 4.93 12.72 -8.58
C LEU A 4 6.32 12.82 -9.24
N PRO A 5 7.42 12.60 -8.49
CA PRO A 5 8.73 12.52 -9.09
C PRO A 5 8.72 11.45 -10.18
N THR A 6 9.15 11.81 -11.38
CA THR A 6 9.30 10.93 -12.57
C THR A 6 10.37 9.85 -12.41
N ASN A 7 10.88 9.64 -11.19
CA ASN A 7 11.94 8.70 -10.93
C ASN A 7 11.34 7.28 -10.91
N GLN A 8 11.29 6.65 -12.09
CA GLN A 8 10.89 5.26 -12.33
C GLN A 8 11.71 4.22 -11.53
N ASN A 9 12.62 4.67 -10.65
CA ASN A 9 13.60 3.85 -9.94
C ASN A 9 13.20 3.47 -8.50
N LEU A 10 12.09 3.98 -7.95
CA LEU A 10 11.69 3.59 -6.57
C LEU A 10 11.11 2.17 -6.52
N ILE A 11 10.50 1.72 -7.61
CA ILE A 11 9.89 0.39 -7.73
C ILE A 11 10.43 -0.25 -9.00
N ILE A 12 11.01 -1.44 -8.84
CA ILE A 12 11.58 -2.23 -9.92
C ILE A 12 10.66 -3.44 -10.13
N ILE A 13 10.08 -3.52 -11.33
CA ILE A 13 9.26 -4.64 -11.80
C ILE A 13 9.86 -5.12 -13.12
N THR A 14 10.33 -6.36 -13.15
CA THR A 14 10.81 -6.99 -14.38
C THR A 14 9.67 -7.64 -15.15
N ASP A 15 9.89 -7.95 -16.42
CA ASP A 15 8.88 -8.71 -17.19
C ASP A 15 8.69 -10.12 -16.65
N GLU A 16 9.72 -10.71 -16.02
CA GLU A 16 9.58 -12.00 -15.33
C GLU A 16 8.67 -11.88 -14.11
N ASN A 17 8.76 -10.78 -13.34
CA ASN A 17 7.80 -10.53 -12.27
C ASN A 17 6.36 -10.50 -12.81
N LYS A 18 6.11 -9.78 -13.91
CA LYS A 18 4.77 -9.69 -14.50
C LYS A 18 4.25 -11.05 -14.95
N LYS A 19 5.09 -11.85 -15.63
CA LYS A 19 4.74 -13.20 -16.07
C LYS A 19 4.39 -14.10 -14.89
N GLU A 20 5.21 -14.10 -13.85
CA GLU A 20 4.97 -14.93 -12.67
C GLU A 20 3.69 -14.52 -11.95
N ILE A 21 3.45 -13.21 -11.80
CA ILE A 21 2.26 -12.69 -11.12
C ILE A 21 0.99 -13.01 -11.90
N ARG A 22 1.03 -12.95 -13.24
CA ARG A 22 -0.06 -13.41 -14.09
C ARG A 22 -0.34 -14.90 -13.89
N ARG A 23 0.70 -15.74 -13.83
CA ARG A 23 0.56 -17.19 -13.55
C ARG A 23 -0.05 -17.45 -12.16
N ILE A 24 0.40 -16.77 -11.12
CA ILE A 24 -0.14 -16.89 -9.74
C ILE A 24 -1.65 -16.64 -9.70
N HIS A 25 -2.14 -15.75 -10.56
CA HIS A 25 -3.57 -15.43 -10.66
C HIS A 25 -4.31 -16.18 -11.78
N GLU A 26 -3.68 -17.16 -12.43
CA GLU A 26 -4.26 -17.92 -13.56
C GLU A 26 -4.70 -17.02 -14.73
N MET A 27 -3.90 -15.98 -15.00
CA MET A 27 -4.14 -14.90 -15.96
C MET A 27 -2.95 -14.70 -16.91
N ASP A 28 -2.26 -15.79 -17.25
CA ASP A 28 -1.10 -15.82 -18.15
C ASP A 28 -1.45 -15.93 -19.64
N ASP A 29 -2.73 -16.15 -19.98
CA ASP A 29 -3.26 -16.01 -21.34
C ASP A 29 -3.24 -14.53 -21.78
N GLU A 30 -2.29 -14.20 -22.66
CA GLU A 30 -2.07 -12.83 -23.14
C GLU A 30 -3.22 -12.30 -23.99
N GLU A 31 -3.91 -13.17 -24.76
CA GLU A 31 -5.03 -12.76 -25.60
C GLU A 31 -6.23 -12.41 -24.73
N ARG A 32 -6.58 -13.30 -23.78
CA ARG A 32 -7.65 -13.04 -22.81
C ARG A 32 -7.39 -11.77 -22.00
N LEU A 33 -6.15 -11.54 -21.58
CA LEU A 33 -5.77 -10.35 -20.83
C LEU A 33 -5.90 -9.08 -21.68
N ARG A 34 -5.38 -9.12 -22.91
CA ARG A 34 -5.44 -8.00 -23.87
C ARG A 34 -6.89 -7.62 -24.17
N ASP A 35 -7.73 -8.60 -24.47
CA ASP A 35 -9.12 -8.37 -24.85
C ASP A 35 -9.95 -7.87 -23.68
N GLY A 36 -9.73 -8.42 -22.48
CA GLY A 36 -10.37 -7.93 -21.26
C GLY A 36 -9.95 -6.50 -20.90
N VAL A 37 -8.67 -6.16 -21.06
CA VAL A 37 -8.17 -4.79 -20.84
C VAL A 37 -8.76 -3.82 -21.86
N ALA A 38 -8.88 -4.21 -23.13
CA ALA A 38 -9.52 -3.40 -24.16
C ALA A 38 -11.01 -3.14 -23.83
N ALA A 39 -11.75 -4.19 -23.46
CA ALA A 39 -13.15 -4.09 -23.05
C ALA A 39 -13.35 -3.18 -21.83
N LEU A 40 -12.45 -3.21 -20.85
CA LEU A 40 -12.47 -2.30 -19.71
C LEU A 40 -12.18 -0.86 -20.13
N GLY A 41 -11.21 -0.63 -21.01
CA GLY A 41 -10.90 0.70 -21.55
C GLY A 41 -12.09 1.32 -22.25
N GLU A 42 -12.68 0.61 -23.22
CA GLU A 42 -13.86 1.08 -23.95
C GLU A 42 -15.06 1.37 -23.03
N TRP A 43 -15.23 0.56 -21.98
CA TRP A 43 -16.28 0.81 -21.00
C TRP A 43 -16.02 2.07 -20.19
N CYS A 44 -14.77 2.29 -19.74
CA CYS A 44 -14.38 3.49 -19.00
C CYS A 44 -14.61 4.76 -19.82
N ASP A 45 -14.29 4.73 -21.11
CA ASP A 45 -14.49 5.87 -22.03
C ASP A 45 -15.98 6.26 -22.19
N LYS A 46 -16.89 5.30 -21.98
CA LYS A 46 -18.34 5.51 -22.02
C LYS A 46 -18.93 6.06 -20.71
N GLN A 47 -18.15 6.08 -19.61
CA GLN A 47 -18.65 6.53 -18.30
C GLN A 47 -18.50 8.06 -18.14
N HIS A 48 -19.59 8.80 -18.41
CA HIS A 48 -19.58 10.27 -18.33
C HIS A 48 -19.36 10.84 -16.92
N HIS A 49 -19.60 10.05 -15.87
CA HIS A 49 -19.39 10.47 -14.48
C HIS A 49 -17.95 10.34 -14.00
N PHE A 50 -17.06 9.70 -14.78
CA PHE A 50 -15.65 9.60 -14.44
C PHE A 50 -14.92 10.91 -14.73
N VAL A 51 -14.30 11.47 -13.70
CA VAL A 51 -13.46 12.68 -13.81
C VAL A 51 -12.12 12.35 -14.50
N GLU A 52 -11.62 11.12 -14.36
CA GLU A 52 -10.35 10.66 -14.94
C GLU A 52 -10.64 9.94 -16.27
N THR A 53 -10.37 10.62 -17.40
CA THR A 53 -10.77 10.19 -18.75
C THR A 53 -9.64 9.50 -19.54
N ASN A 54 -8.63 8.95 -18.86
CA ASN A 54 -7.56 8.16 -19.49
C ASN A 54 -6.91 7.24 -18.45
N ILE A 55 -7.62 6.19 -18.08
CA ILE A 55 -7.16 5.26 -17.05
C ILE A 55 -5.96 4.49 -17.59
N ASN A 56 -4.85 4.53 -16.84
CA ASN A 56 -3.62 3.83 -17.20
C ASN A 56 -3.88 2.33 -17.48
N LYS A 57 -3.35 1.82 -18.61
CA LYS A 57 -3.49 0.42 -19.01
C LYS A 57 -3.06 -0.57 -17.92
N ASN A 58 -2.01 -0.26 -17.16
CA ASN A 58 -1.57 -1.08 -16.03
C ASN A 58 -2.63 -1.16 -14.92
N HIS A 59 -3.42 -0.11 -14.69
CA HIS A 59 -4.53 -0.15 -13.73
C HIS A 59 -5.65 -1.06 -14.22
N LEU A 60 -6.02 -0.99 -15.50
CA LEU A 60 -7.03 -1.85 -16.09
C LEU A 60 -6.60 -3.32 -16.02
N GLU A 61 -5.36 -3.61 -16.40
CA GLU A 61 -4.77 -4.95 -16.36
C GLU A 61 -4.78 -5.53 -14.94
N LYS A 62 -4.29 -4.78 -13.96
CA LYS A 62 -4.32 -5.21 -12.55
C LYS A 62 -5.73 -5.42 -12.04
N SER A 63 -6.66 -4.53 -12.38
CA SER A 63 -8.07 -4.65 -11.98
C SER A 63 -8.70 -5.92 -12.54
N LEU A 64 -8.34 -6.32 -13.77
CA LEU A 64 -8.78 -7.55 -14.40
C LEU A 64 -8.15 -8.79 -13.75
N ILE A 65 -6.84 -8.79 -13.53
CA ILE A 65 -6.10 -9.91 -12.89
C ILE A 65 -6.68 -10.23 -11.52
N LEU A 66 -6.92 -9.20 -10.73
CA LEU A 66 -7.42 -9.32 -9.36
C LEU A 66 -8.94 -9.53 -9.29
N SER A 67 -9.60 -9.49 -10.44
CA SER A 67 -10.96 -9.96 -10.64
C SER A 67 -10.97 -11.33 -11.33
N LYS A 68 -9.83 -12.04 -11.35
CA LYS A 68 -9.67 -13.38 -11.95
C LYS A 68 -10.14 -13.44 -13.41
N GLY A 69 -9.94 -12.34 -14.14
CA GLY A 69 -10.38 -12.19 -15.53
C GLY A 69 -11.86 -11.86 -15.71
N SER A 70 -12.62 -11.63 -14.64
CA SER A 70 -14.00 -11.16 -14.72
C SER A 70 -14.05 -9.67 -15.03
N VAL A 71 -14.46 -9.34 -16.26
CA VAL A 71 -14.61 -7.94 -16.71
C VAL A 71 -15.69 -7.22 -15.89
N GLU A 72 -16.82 -7.86 -15.60
CA GLU A 72 -17.91 -7.23 -14.84
C GLU A 72 -17.51 -6.92 -13.38
N GLU A 73 -16.78 -7.83 -12.74
CA GLU A 73 -16.27 -7.58 -11.38
C GLU A 73 -15.22 -6.46 -11.39
N ALA A 74 -14.35 -6.41 -12.41
CA ALA A 74 -13.37 -5.34 -12.57
C ALA A 74 -14.05 -3.97 -12.77
N LYS A 75 -15.13 -3.89 -13.56
CA LYS A 75 -15.93 -2.65 -13.73
C LYS A 75 -16.47 -2.13 -12.40
N ILE A 76 -17.06 -3.01 -11.58
CA ILE A 76 -17.59 -2.67 -10.25
C ILE A 76 -16.47 -2.11 -9.35
N LYS A 77 -15.28 -2.74 -9.37
CA LYS A 77 -14.14 -2.27 -8.56
C LYS A 77 -13.63 -0.91 -9.05
N ILE A 78 -13.49 -0.71 -10.36
CA ILE A 78 -13.04 0.56 -10.94
C ILE A 78 -14.02 1.69 -10.59
N ASP A 79 -15.32 1.48 -10.81
CA ASP A 79 -16.35 2.48 -10.49
C ASP A 79 -16.31 2.89 -9.01
N ARG A 80 -16.23 1.90 -8.10
CA ARG A 80 -16.12 2.15 -6.66
C ARG A 80 -14.88 2.97 -6.31
N VAL A 81 -13.72 2.65 -6.90
CA VAL A 81 -12.48 3.41 -6.66
C VAL A 81 -12.64 4.85 -7.10
N LEU A 82 -13.13 5.10 -8.32
CA LEU A 82 -13.25 6.44 -8.87
C LEU A 82 -14.31 7.27 -8.14
N THR A 83 -15.45 6.67 -7.79
CA THR A 83 -16.51 7.33 -7.01
C THR A 83 -16.04 7.68 -5.60
N THR A 84 -15.36 6.76 -4.90
CA THR A 84 -14.85 6.99 -3.54
C THR A 84 -13.84 8.15 -3.51
N ARG A 85 -13.06 8.35 -4.59
CA ARG A 85 -12.14 9.49 -4.69
C ARG A 85 -12.86 10.83 -4.63
N GLY A 86 -14.00 10.97 -5.32
CA GLY A 86 -14.79 12.20 -5.30
C GLY A 86 -15.27 12.57 -3.89
N MET A 87 -15.66 11.57 -3.09
CA MET A 87 -16.23 11.78 -1.75
C MET A 87 -15.19 12.18 -0.68
N MET A 88 -13.89 11.95 -0.93
CA MET A 88 -12.82 12.13 0.07
C MET A 88 -11.73 13.10 -0.40
N ALA A 89 -12.17 14.16 -1.08
CA ALA A 89 -11.31 15.22 -1.61
C ALA A 89 -10.38 15.85 -0.55
N ASP A 90 -10.78 15.88 0.72
CA ASP A 90 -9.97 16.40 1.82
C ASP A 90 -8.68 15.60 2.07
N LEU A 91 -8.65 14.31 1.72
CA LEU A 91 -7.47 13.46 1.82
C LEU A 91 -6.74 13.28 0.47
N LEU A 92 -7.34 13.72 -0.64
CA LEU A 92 -6.84 13.47 -1.99
C LEU A 92 -6.38 14.72 -2.74
N LEU A 93 -7.10 15.85 -2.61
CA LEU A 93 -6.90 17.03 -3.48
C LEU A 93 -6.10 18.15 -2.83
N LYS A 94 -6.10 18.27 -1.50
CA LYS A 94 -5.46 19.38 -0.77
C LYS A 94 -3.99 19.11 -0.42
N ARG A 95 -3.21 18.60 -1.38
CA ARG A 95 -1.78 18.29 -1.19
C ARG A 95 -0.92 19.40 -1.77
N THR A 96 0.10 19.84 -1.04
CA THR A 96 1.10 20.79 -1.55
C THR A 96 2.50 20.14 -1.54
N PRO A 97 3.38 20.46 -2.50
CA PRO A 97 4.77 19.96 -2.50
C PRO A 97 5.50 20.24 -1.17
N GLU A 98 5.24 21.40 -0.57
CA GLU A 98 5.83 21.82 0.70
C GLU A 98 5.37 20.93 1.86
N GLU A 99 4.07 20.63 1.96
CA GLU A 99 3.49 19.71 2.95
C GLU A 99 4.10 18.31 2.80
N MET A 100 4.21 17.79 1.57
CA MET A 100 4.77 16.46 1.30
C MET A 100 6.27 16.40 1.63
N THR A 101 7.03 17.44 1.30
CA THR A 101 8.47 17.55 1.59
C THR A 101 8.73 17.66 3.09
N ARG A 102 7.86 18.35 3.83
CA ARG A 102 7.95 18.39 5.28
C ARG A 102 7.67 17.00 5.88
N LEU A 103 6.64 16.32 5.39
CA LEU A 103 6.28 14.98 5.88
C LEU A 103 7.36 13.94 5.58
N SER A 104 7.99 13.98 4.41
CA SER A 104 9.07 13.06 4.04
C SER A 104 10.33 13.20 4.92
N ARG A 105 10.46 14.30 5.69
CA ARG A 105 11.55 14.50 6.66
C ARG A 105 11.22 13.96 8.05
N VAL A 106 9.95 13.81 8.39
CA VAL A 106 9.50 13.36 9.72
C VAL A 106 9.05 11.91 9.73
N LEU A 107 8.79 11.31 8.57
CA LEU A 107 8.48 9.90 8.44
C LEU A 107 8.97 9.32 7.11
N THR A 108 9.18 8.02 7.08
CA THR A 108 9.31 7.23 5.87
C THR A 108 8.10 6.31 5.73
N PHE A 109 7.56 6.27 4.51
CA PHE A 109 6.62 5.25 4.09
C PHE A 109 7.05 4.87 2.68
N THR A 110 7.82 3.79 2.58
CA THR A 110 8.65 3.56 1.39
C THR A 110 8.67 2.06 1.05
N PRO A 111 8.43 1.70 -0.22
CA PRO A 111 8.53 0.33 -0.69
C PRO A 111 10.01 -0.05 -0.81
N LEU A 112 10.34 -1.30 -0.52
CA LEU A 112 11.61 -1.84 -1.00
C LEU A 112 11.55 -1.94 -2.53
N PRO A 113 12.62 -1.62 -3.29
CA PRO A 113 12.55 -1.53 -4.74
C PRO A 113 12.21 -2.84 -5.45
N LYS A 114 12.68 -3.98 -4.94
CA LYS A 114 12.45 -5.31 -5.53
C LYS A 114 11.32 -6.05 -4.79
N LEU A 115 10.57 -6.87 -5.53
CA LEU A 115 9.60 -7.79 -4.94
C LEU A 115 10.31 -8.88 -4.14
N ASN A 116 9.59 -9.47 -3.18
CA ASN A 116 10.05 -10.68 -2.54
C ASN A 116 10.14 -11.80 -3.60
N PRO A 117 11.31 -12.45 -3.76
CA PRO A 117 11.50 -13.44 -4.83
C PRO A 117 10.67 -14.71 -4.62
N MET A 118 10.26 -15.02 -3.39
CA MET A 118 9.54 -16.26 -3.07
C MET A 118 8.04 -16.17 -3.33
N ASP A 119 7.43 -15.01 -3.09
CA ASP A 119 5.96 -14.86 -3.14
C ASP A 119 5.48 -13.61 -3.88
N GLN A 120 6.39 -12.88 -4.52
CA GLN A 120 6.11 -11.70 -5.33
C GLN A 120 5.35 -10.59 -4.57
N THR A 121 5.46 -10.55 -3.23
CA THR A 121 4.88 -9.48 -2.41
C THR A 121 5.81 -8.26 -2.31
N ARG A 122 5.22 -7.09 -2.10
CA ARG A 122 5.95 -5.84 -1.85
C ARG A 122 6.15 -5.63 -0.35
N ILE A 123 7.39 -5.54 0.08
CA ILE A 123 7.68 -5.06 1.45
C ILE A 123 7.67 -3.54 1.45
N THR A 124 6.89 -2.95 2.35
CA THR A 124 6.82 -1.51 2.59
C THR A 124 7.16 -1.22 4.03
N THR A 125 8.09 -0.30 4.23
CA THR A 125 8.51 0.15 5.56
C THR A 125 7.76 1.42 5.92
N PHE A 126 7.39 1.54 7.19
CA PHE A 126 6.84 2.75 7.78
C PHE A 126 7.61 3.06 9.06
N LYS A 127 8.11 4.29 9.19
CA LYS A 127 8.85 4.72 10.37
C LYS A 127 8.70 6.22 10.61
N PHE A 128 8.55 6.62 11.86
CA PHE A 128 8.75 8.01 12.24
C PHE A 128 10.25 8.31 12.38
N LEU A 129 10.73 9.31 11.64
CA LEU A 129 12.11 9.79 11.71
C LEU A 129 12.31 10.83 12.81
N THR A 130 11.24 11.53 13.20
CA THR A 130 11.23 12.43 14.36
C THR A 130 11.16 11.64 15.66
N GLU A 131 11.88 12.09 16.69
CA GLU A 131 11.77 11.56 18.05
C GLU A 131 10.46 12.00 18.74
N ASN A 132 9.89 13.12 18.29
CA ASN A 132 8.60 13.60 18.78
C ASN A 132 7.57 13.64 17.64
N ALA A 133 6.64 12.68 17.65
CA ALA A 133 5.53 12.63 16.72
C ALA A 133 4.35 13.55 17.11
N ASP A 134 4.43 14.29 18.22
CA ASP A 134 3.37 15.22 18.65
C ASP A 134 3.07 16.29 17.60
N ASP A 135 4.09 16.79 16.92
CA ASP A 135 3.90 17.87 15.95
C ASP A 135 3.37 17.36 14.60
N VAL A 136 3.18 16.05 14.47
CA VAL A 136 2.65 15.45 13.25
C VAL A 136 1.13 15.59 13.22
N ASN A 137 0.65 16.35 12.25
CA ASN A 137 -0.78 16.43 11.96
C ASN A 137 -1.23 15.17 11.19
N ILE A 138 -2.26 14.50 11.72
CA ILE A 138 -2.80 13.24 11.20
C ILE A 138 -3.37 13.36 9.78
N VAL A 139 -4.02 14.48 9.45
CA VAL A 139 -4.63 14.65 8.12
C VAL A 139 -3.57 14.77 7.01
N PRO A 140 -2.55 15.66 7.13
CA PRO A 140 -1.40 15.68 6.24
C PRO A 140 -0.66 14.32 6.18
N LEU A 141 -0.46 13.66 7.32
CA LEU A 141 0.12 12.32 7.37
C LEU A 141 -0.63 11.34 6.45
N PHE A 142 -1.95 11.26 6.57
CA PHE A 142 -2.75 10.37 5.73
C PHE A 142 -2.73 10.78 4.25
N ARG A 143 -2.71 12.08 3.94
CA ARG A 143 -2.53 12.54 2.55
C ARG A 143 -1.22 12.04 1.97
N TYR A 144 -0.13 12.12 2.73
CA TYR A 144 1.19 11.64 2.31
C TYR A 144 1.18 10.13 2.08
N VAL A 145 0.63 9.36 3.03
CA VAL A 145 0.50 7.90 2.87
C VAL A 145 -0.33 7.59 1.62
N ILE A 146 -1.49 8.22 1.42
CA ILE A 146 -2.33 7.98 0.23
C ILE A 146 -1.61 8.37 -1.06
N MET A 147 -0.82 9.45 -1.07
CA MET A 147 -0.02 9.84 -2.24
C MET A 147 0.99 8.75 -2.62
N VAL A 148 1.72 8.21 -1.63
CA VAL A 148 2.68 7.13 -1.85
C VAL A 148 1.96 5.85 -2.30
N VAL A 149 0.80 5.55 -1.74
CA VAL A 149 -0.06 4.45 -2.17
C VAL A 149 -0.50 4.60 -3.62
N GLU A 150 -0.92 5.80 -4.03
CA GLU A 150 -1.31 6.05 -5.42
C GLU A 150 -0.13 5.83 -6.37
N TYR A 151 1.09 6.18 -5.92
CA TYR A 151 2.30 5.83 -6.64
C TYR A 151 2.49 4.30 -6.75
N PHE A 152 2.30 3.53 -5.68
CA PHE A 152 2.38 2.05 -5.75
C PHE A 152 1.33 1.50 -6.70
N TYR A 153 0.10 2.01 -6.60
CA TYR A 153 -0.99 1.61 -7.45
C TYR A 153 -0.72 1.92 -8.93
N ALA A 154 0.03 2.98 -9.23
CA ALA A 154 0.41 3.32 -10.60
C ALA A 154 1.53 2.45 -11.16
N TYR A 155 2.56 2.16 -10.36
CA TYR A 155 3.82 1.62 -10.86
C TYR A 155 4.18 0.21 -10.38
N ASP A 156 3.58 -0.27 -9.29
CA ASP A 156 3.82 -1.61 -8.76
C ASP A 156 2.96 -2.67 -9.46
N TYR A 157 3.38 -3.93 -9.37
CA TYR A 157 2.67 -5.08 -9.90
C TYR A 157 2.51 -6.22 -8.89
N ALA A 158 2.97 -6.02 -7.64
CA ALA A 158 2.98 -7.04 -6.57
C ALA A 158 1.64 -7.78 -6.34
N VAL A 159 1.73 -9.06 -5.95
CA VAL A 159 0.59 -9.92 -5.56
C VAL A 159 -0.07 -9.46 -4.25
N GLY A 160 0.69 -8.77 -3.40
CA GLY A 160 0.25 -8.32 -2.09
C GLY A 160 1.29 -7.42 -1.42
N ALA A 161 0.96 -6.93 -0.23
CA ALA A 161 1.81 -6.02 0.51
C ALA A 161 2.17 -6.59 1.88
N ARG A 162 3.44 -6.47 2.26
CA ARG A 162 3.96 -6.80 3.58
C ARG A 162 4.45 -5.52 4.24
N TYR A 163 4.06 -5.27 5.48
CA TYR A 163 4.40 -4.03 6.18
C TYR A 163 5.37 -4.27 7.34
N MET A 164 6.34 -3.38 7.45
CA MET A 164 7.23 -3.26 8.60
C MET A 164 7.01 -1.90 9.24
N TYR A 165 6.46 -1.89 10.45
CA TYR A 165 6.13 -0.67 11.18
C TYR A 165 7.16 -0.43 12.31
N ASP A 166 7.94 0.64 12.24
CA ASP A 166 8.73 1.14 13.38
C ASP A 166 7.94 2.28 14.03
N LEU A 167 7.28 1.97 15.15
CA LEU A 167 6.34 2.86 15.85
C LEU A 167 6.92 3.34 17.18
N LYS A 168 8.23 3.21 17.41
CA LYS A 168 8.91 3.62 18.65
C LYS A 168 8.68 5.06 19.04
N ASN A 169 8.49 5.93 18.05
CA ASN A 169 8.33 7.36 18.29
C ASN A 169 6.86 7.78 18.27
N VAL A 170 5.92 6.83 18.17
CA VAL A 170 4.49 7.09 18.40
C VAL A 170 4.28 7.28 19.90
N ASN A 171 3.60 8.35 20.29
CA ASN A 171 3.24 8.63 21.67
C ASN A 171 1.71 8.72 21.86
N LEU A 172 1.25 8.79 23.11
CA LEU A 172 -0.19 8.85 23.41
C LEU A 172 -0.87 10.14 22.92
N SER A 173 -0.15 11.26 22.88
CA SER A 173 -0.70 12.54 22.41
C SER A 173 -0.97 12.49 20.90
N MET A 174 -0.12 11.84 20.12
CA MET A 174 -0.37 11.56 18.71
C MET A 174 -1.60 10.67 18.53
N LEU A 175 -1.74 9.59 19.31
CA LEU A 175 -2.92 8.71 19.25
C LEU A 175 -4.21 9.45 19.63
N ALA A 176 -4.15 10.37 20.60
CA ALA A 176 -5.30 11.20 20.98
C ALA A 176 -5.76 12.16 19.88
N LYS A 177 -4.88 12.51 18.92
CA LYS A 177 -5.21 13.34 17.74
C LYS A 177 -5.92 12.58 16.63
N LEU A 178 -6.04 11.25 16.74
CA LEU A 178 -6.74 10.45 15.76
C LEU A 178 -8.24 10.74 15.79
N ASN A 179 -8.75 11.27 14.67
CA ASN A 179 -10.18 11.49 14.49
C ASN A 179 -10.81 10.23 13.86
N PRO A 180 -11.84 9.61 14.49
CA PRO A 180 -12.48 8.40 13.97
C PRO A 180 -13.09 8.54 12.57
N VAL A 181 -13.62 9.71 12.22
CA VAL A 181 -14.18 9.99 10.89
C VAL A 181 -13.08 10.00 9.84
N VAL A 182 -11.95 10.67 10.15
CA VAL A 182 -10.78 10.72 9.27
C VAL A 182 -10.16 9.33 9.11
N LEU A 183 -10.07 8.56 10.20
CA LEU A 183 -9.63 7.16 10.16
C LEU A 183 -10.52 6.30 9.27
N LYS A 184 -11.84 6.44 9.39
CA LYS A 184 -12.77 5.67 8.56
C LYS A 184 -12.66 6.03 7.08
N LYS A 185 -12.50 7.32 6.77
CA LYS A 185 -12.22 7.77 5.40
C LYS A 185 -10.93 7.15 4.86
N PHE A 186 -9.86 7.20 5.65
CA PHE A 186 -8.58 6.59 5.29
C PHE A 186 -8.76 5.09 5.04
N GLU A 187 -9.40 4.36 5.95
CA GLU A 187 -9.70 2.93 5.82
C GLU A 187 -10.47 2.63 4.53
N VAL A 188 -11.50 3.40 4.19
CA VAL A 188 -12.30 3.19 2.98
C VAL A 188 -11.51 3.51 1.71
N LEU A 189 -10.65 4.55 1.72
CA LEU A 189 -9.76 4.84 0.59
C LEU A 189 -8.72 3.76 0.40
N THR A 190 -8.12 3.28 1.49
CA THR A 190 -7.15 2.19 1.41
C THR A 190 -7.85 0.89 1.04
N ALA A 191 -8.98 0.53 1.64
CA ALA A 191 -9.73 -0.67 1.26
C ALA A 191 -10.24 -0.60 -0.19
N GLY A 192 -10.79 0.52 -0.63
CA GLY A 192 -11.28 0.71 -2.00
C GLY A 192 -10.16 0.62 -3.03
N ARG A 193 -9.05 1.34 -2.83
CA ARG A 193 -7.88 1.32 -3.72
C ARG A 193 -7.07 0.03 -3.64
N PHE A 194 -7.07 -0.61 -2.48
CA PHE A 194 -6.28 -1.80 -2.17
C PHE A 194 -7.14 -3.05 -1.92
N TYR A 195 -8.38 -3.14 -2.39
CA TYR A 195 -9.05 -4.45 -2.51
C TYR A 195 -8.19 -5.43 -3.34
N LEU A 196 -7.25 -4.86 -4.09
CA LEU A 196 -6.21 -5.47 -4.89
C LEU A 196 -4.96 -5.99 -4.12
N SER A 197 -4.63 -5.46 -2.94
CA SER A 197 -3.44 -5.83 -2.15
C SER A 197 -3.73 -6.16 -0.68
N MET A 198 -4.92 -5.84 -0.16
CA MET A 198 -5.38 -6.20 1.18
C MET A 198 -5.71 -7.68 1.33
N CYS A 199 -5.99 -8.40 0.23
CA CYS A 199 -6.20 -9.85 0.29
C CYS A 199 -5.01 -10.62 0.86
N ASN A 200 -3.79 -10.04 0.86
CA ASN A 200 -2.58 -10.64 1.43
C ASN A 200 -1.73 -9.63 2.20
N MET A 201 -2.36 -8.79 3.05
CA MET A 201 -1.59 -7.89 3.92
C MET A 201 -1.04 -8.61 5.14
N THR A 202 0.29 -8.62 5.27
CA THR A 202 0.96 -9.20 6.44
C THR A 202 1.80 -8.15 7.13
N ILE A 203 1.57 -7.92 8.43
CA ILE A 203 2.50 -7.17 9.27
C ILE A 203 3.62 -8.11 9.70
N LEU A 204 4.83 -7.87 9.19
CA LEU A 204 6.00 -8.68 9.53
C LEU A 204 6.56 -8.32 10.90
N HIS A 205 6.52 -7.03 11.24
CA HIS A 205 7.08 -6.51 12.47
C HIS A 205 6.40 -5.18 12.85
N TYR A 206 6.15 -4.99 14.14
CA TYR A 206 5.81 -3.71 14.71
C TYR A 206 6.52 -3.54 16.06
N GLU A 207 6.94 -2.31 16.39
CA GLU A 207 7.58 -2.01 17.68
C GLU A 207 7.05 -0.68 18.22
N PHE A 208 6.46 -0.68 19.42
CA PHE A 208 5.94 0.51 20.10
C PHE A 208 6.83 0.88 21.31
N PRO A 209 6.68 2.07 21.89
CA PRO A 209 7.14 2.32 23.25
C PRO A 209 6.46 1.37 24.24
N HIS A 210 7.22 0.96 25.27
CA HIS A 210 6.74 0.05 26.31
C HIS A 210 5.44 0.52 27.01
N SER A 211 5.27 1.83 27.19
CA SER A 211 4.06 2.42 27.78
C SER A 211 2.81 2.21 26.93
N ILE A 212 2.95 2.24 25.61
CA ILE A 212 1.87 1.97 24.67
C ILE A 212 1.61 0.48 24.57
N ASP A 213 2.65 -0.36 24.55
CA ASP A 213 2.49 -1.82 24.53
C ASP A 213 1.62 -2.33 25.68
N ILE A 214 1.80 -1.80 26.89
CA ILE A 214 0.98 -2.16 28.06
C ILE A 214 -0.50 -1.77 27.84
N LEU A 215 -0.75 -0.58 27.31
CA LEU A 215 -2.12 -0.11 26.99
C LEU A 215 -2.73 -0.87 25.80
N TRP A 216 -1.90 -1.32 24.87
CA TRP A 216 -2.26 -2.12 23.69
C TRP A 216 -2.76 -3.51 24.07
N TYR A 217 -2.11 -4.14 25.04
CA TYR A 217 -2.52 -5.43 25.61
C TYR A 217 -3.84 -5.33 26.40
N ASN A 218 -4.16 -4.16 26.97
CA ASN A 218 -5.31 -3.95 27.88
C ASN A 218 -6.62 -3.47 27.19
N ASN A 219 -6.87 -3.88 25.94
CA ASN A 219 -8.20 -3.98 25.32
C ASN A 219 -8.95 -2.71 24.79
N ARG A 220 -8.44 -1.48 24.87
CA ARG A 220 -9.17 -0.31 24.27
C ARG A 220 -8.69 0.15 22.89
N PHE A 221 -7.39 0.09 22.60
CA PHE A 221 -6.85 0.52 21.29
C PHE A 221 -6.85 -0.60 20.24
N ARG A 222 -6.80 -1.85 20.71
CA ARG A 222 -6.78 -3.06 19.88
C ARG A 222 -7.94 -3.10 18.88
N ALA A 223 -9.16 -2.76 19.30
CA ALA A 223 -10.33 -2.85 18.43
C ALA A 223 -10.31 -1.88 17.23
N ILE A 224 -9.74 -0.68 17.37
CA ILE A 224 -9.74 0.34 16.31
C ILE A 224 -8.63 0.05 15.28
N PHE A 225 -7.44 -0.30 15.75
CA PHE A 225 -6.31 -0.65 14.87
C PHE A 225 -6.52 -2.01 14.19
N PHE A 226 -7.04 -3.02 14.90
CA PHE A 226 -7.37 -4.31 14.27
C PHE A 226 -8.58 -4.22 13.34
N LYS A 227 -9.53 -3.28 13.47
CA LYS A 227 -10.56 -3.11 12.42
C LYS A 227 -9.99 -2.54 11.12
N LEU A 228 -8.86 -1.83 11.19
CA LEU A 228 -8.09 -1.34 10.05
C LEU A 228 -7.17 -2.43 9.44
N VAL A 229 -6.86 -3.48 10.22
CA VAL A 229 -5.90 -4.55 9.92
C VAL A 229 -6.58 -5.94 9.88
N SER A 230 -7.92 -6.03 10.04
CA SER A 230 -8.55 -7.30 10.43
C SER A 230 -8.54 -8.33 9.32
N GLU A 231 -8.07 -9.51 9.73
CA GLU A 231 -8.30 -10.83 9.16
C GLU A 231 -7.58 -11.13 7.84
N HIS A 232 -6.28 -11.47 7.95
CA HIS A 232 -5.78 -12.79 7.54
C HIS A 232 -4.49 -13.10 8.31
N ARG A 233 -4.62 -13.93 9.36
CA ARG A 233 -3.49 -14.48 10.11
C ARG A 233 -3.07 -15.79 9.44
N PRO A 234 -1.77 -16.08 9.33
CA PRO A 234 -1.26 -17.31 9.91
C PRO A 234 -0.60 -16.97 11.24
N LEU A 235 -0.88 -17.75 12.27
CA LEU A 235 -0.02 -17.76 13.45
C LEU A 235 1.38 -18.14 12.97
N THR A 236 2.35 -17.25 13.11
CA THR A 236 3.73 -17.70 13.29
C THR A 236 4.40 -16.87 14.36
N ASN A 237 4.75 -17.62 15.42
CA ASN A 237 5.84 -17.44 16.36
C ASN A 237 6.75 -16.22 16.13
N LYS A 238 7.08 -15.53 17.22
CA LYS A 238 8.20 -14.60 17.37
C LYS A 238 9.31 -14.93 16.36
N LEU A 239 9.36 -14.19 15.25
CA LEU A 239 10.54 -14.17 14.40
C LEU A 239 11.59 -13.42 15.21
N THR A 240 12.46 -14.18 15.87
CA THR A 240 13.55 -13.65 16.67
C THR A 240 14.52 -12.91 15.75
N LYS A 241 15.23 -11.92 16.32
CA LYS A 241 16.25 -11.08 15.67
C LYS A 241 17.17 -11.80 14.64
N PRO A 242 17.58 -13.07 14.81
CA PRO A 242 18.46 -13.73 13.84
C PRO A 242 17.91 -13.84 12.41
N VAL A 243 16.58 -14.00 12.24
CA VAL A 243 15.98 -14.19 10.90
C VAL A 243 16.00 -12.91 10.08
N ILE A 244 15.81 -11.76 10.74
CA ILE A 244 15.90 -10.44 10.10
C ILE A 244 17.34 -10.16 9.66
N THR A 245 18.34 -10.50 10.49
CA THR A 245 19.76 -10.28 10.17
C THR A 245 20.23 -11.16 9.00
N GLN A 246 19.82 -12.44 8.98
CA GLN A 246 20.15 -13.37 7.90
C GLN A 246 19.43 -13.03 6.58
N TRP A 247 18.27 -12.37 6.65
CA TRP A 247 17.53 -11.95 5.47
C TRP A 247 18.04 -10.62 4.89
N LEU A 248 18.41 -9.67 5.76
CA LEU A 248 19.07 -8.41 5.35
C LEU A 248 20.39 -8.67 4.64
N SER A 249 21.18 -9.66 5.06
CA SER A 249 22.43 -10.02 4.37
C SER A 249 22.19 -10.55 2.96
N ILE A 250 21.16 -11.39 2.75
CA ILE A 250 20.83 -11.96 1.43
C ILE A 250 20.27 -10.90 0.47
N VAL A 251 19.49 -9.94 0.98
CA VAL A 251 18.81 -8.93 0.15
C VAL A 251 19.73 -7.75 -0.18
N LEU A 252 20.68 -7.41 0.71
CA LEU A 252 21.58 -6.27 0.54
C LEU A 252 22.94 -6.65 -0.08
N HIS A 253 23.41 -7.89 0.06
CA HIS A 253 24.71 -8.34 -0.48
C HIS A 253 24.60 -9.77 -1.07
N PRO A 254 24.31 -9.91 -2.38
CA PRO A 254 24.06 -11.22 -3.00
C PRO A 254 25.32 -11.98 -3.45
N GLU A 255 26.51 -11.38 -3.37
CA GLU A 255 27.75 -12.06 -3.77
C GLU A 255 28.57 -12.44 -2.54
N GLY A 256 28.79 -13.75 -2.39
CA GLY A 256 29.60 -14.31 -1.33
C GLY A 256 31.07 -13.92 -1.50
N GLU A 257 31.63 -13.27 -0.49
CA GLU A 257 33.06 -13.35 -0.24
C GLU A 257 33.29 -14.59 0.65
N VAL A 258 33.83 -15.63 0.01
CA VAL A 258 34.53 -16.70 0.69
C VAL A 258 35.85 -16.13 1.19
N GLY A 259 36.02 -16.11 2.50
CA GLY A 259 37.27 -15.88 3.22
C GLY A 259 37.21 -16.63 4.55
#